data_AF-A0AAD3NI41-F1
#
_entry.id   AF-A0AAD3NI41-F1
#
_cell.length_a   1.000
_cell.length_b   1.000
_cell.length_c   1.000
_cell.angle_alpha   90.00
_cell.angle_beta   90.00
_cell.angle_gamma   90.00
#
_symmetry.space_group_name_H-M   'P 1'
#
loop_
_entity.id
_entity.type
_entity.pdbx_description
1 polymer ?
#
loop_
_entity_poly.entity_id
_entity_poly.type
_entity_poly.pdbx_seq_one_letter_code
_entity_poly.pdbx_strand_id
1 'polypeptide(L)'
;MAPQWLSCITAVLVLLVHISPAVTQTCTRGKPGIPGIPGTHGPDGRDGPNGAKGDPGESGQPVRGQKGIPGVRGPPGRPGMKGDMGLPGPPGSPGQAGEKGRPFNPSNQESSFFSQKRVTSQPQELDTAINFNREILPDLEPQFQGVSLTNGSFTCTIKGIYFFSYHVSAKSRVCLKLVKGSDTHLMMCDMADGYLVTSGSAVLELNVGDAVSLQATRYNSIVTIQSSTSHTFTGFLIFPTA
;
A
#
# COMPACT_ATOMS: atom_id res chain seq x y z
N MET A 1 43.82 28.73 -56.89
CA MET A 1 42.58 29.51 -56.69
C MET A 1 41.41 28.54 -56.89
N ALA A 2 40.78 28.11 -55.80
CA ALA A 2 39.63 27.20 -55.80
C ALA A 2 38.54 27.83 -54.89
N PRO A 3 37.25 27.82 -55.28
CA PRO A 3 36.25 28.68 -54.66
C PRO A 3 35.62 28.09 -53.40
N GLN A 4 35.56 28.90 -52.34
CA GLN A 4 34.98 28.63 -51.02
C GLN A 4 33.47 28.94 -50.94
N TRP A 5 32.63 28.36 -51.81
CA TRP A 5 31.20 28.73 -51.88
C TRP A 5 30.24 27.54 -51.79
N LEU A 6 30.49 26.58 -50.90
CA LEU A 6 29.56 25.46 -50.65
C LEU A 6 29.28 25.15 -49.16
N SER A 7 29.58 26.06 -48.24
CA SER A 7 29.53 25.75 -46.80
C SER A 7 28.28 26.22 -46.04
N CYS A 8 27.38 27.02 -46.63
CA CYS A 8 26.22 27.55 -45.87
C CYS A 8 24.90 26.84 -46.16
N ILE A 9 24.69 26.29 -47.37
CA ILE A 9 23.40 25.70 -47.76
C ILE A 9 23.25 24.27 -47.20
N THR A 10 24.36 23.54 -47.05
CA THR A 10 24.35 22.19 -46.46
C THR A 10 24.14 22.20 -44.94
N ALA A 11 24.52 23.27 -44.24
CA ALA A 11 24.31 23.40 -42.80
C ALA A 11 22.84 23.67 -42.43
N VAL A 12 22.10 24.41 -43.27
CA VAL A 12 20.68 24.73 -43.03
C VAL A 12 19.76 23.52 -43.29
N LEU A 13 20.10 22.66 -44.25
CA LEU A 13 19.33 21.43 -44.53
C LEU A 13 19.52 20.34 -43.46
N VAL A 14 20.67 20.28 -42.78
CA VAL A 14 20.90 19.31 -41.68
C VAL A 14 20.19 19.73 -40.38
N LEU A 15 19.90 21.02 -40.20
CA LEU A 15 19.17 21.53 -39.02
C LEU A 15 17.65 21.27 -39.08
N LEU A 16 17.08 20.92 -40.24
CA LEU A 16 15.65 20.68 -40.40
C LEU A 16 15.21 19.21 -40.24
N VAL A 17 16.14 18.26 -40.05
CA VAL A 17 15.84 16.80 -40.02
C VAL A 17 15.83 16.19 -38.59
N HIS A 18 16.00 16.99 -37.53
CA HIS A 18 16.03 16.46 -36.15
C HIS A 18 14.87 16.90 -35.24
N ILE A 19 13.76 17.37 -35.80
CA ILE A 19 12.54 17.59 -35.02
C ILE A 19 11.72 16.30 -35.00
N SER A 20 12.09 15.36 -34.14
CA SER A 20 11.18 14.30 -33.73
C SER A 20 10.09 14.93 -32.84
N PRO A 21 8.79 14.71 -33.10
CA PRO A 21 7.76 15.16 -32.19
C PRO A 21 7.92 14.41 -30.86
N ALA A 22 8.24 15.14 -29.80
CA ALA A 22 8.14 14.63 -28.45
C ALA A 22 6.67 14.32 -28.18
N VAL A 23 6.33 13.03 -28.13
CA VAL A 23 5.02 12.58 -27.65
C VAL A 23 4.93 13.00 -26.19
N THR A 24 4.13 14.04 -25.94
CA THR A 24 3.68 14.41 -24.61
C THR A 24 2.86 13.24 -24.07
N GLN A 25 3.52 12.37 -23.31
CA GLN A 25 2.84 11.37 -22.51
C GLN A 25 2.14 12.10 -21.37
N THR A 26 0.90 12.51 -21.61
CA THR A 26 0.01 12.97 -20.56
C THR A 26 -0.11 11.85 -19.54
N CYS A 27 0.33 12.11 -18.30
CA CYS A 27 0.04 11.24 -17.17
C CYS A 27 -1.48 11.14 -17.05
N THR A 28 -2.02 10.03 -17.52
CA THR A 28 -3.43 9.72 -17.37
C THR A 28 -3.73 9.62 -15.88
N ARG A 29 -4.79 10.35 -15.49
CA ARG A 29 -5.48 10.28 -14.20
C ARG A 29 -5.34 8.89 -13.57
N GLY A 30 -4.85 8.85 -12.32
CA GLY A 30 -4.65 7.60 -11.56
C GLY A 30 -5.83 6.65 -11.68
N LYS A 31 -5.53 5.36 -11.86
CA LYS A 31 -6.55 4.31 -11.98
C LYS A 31 -7.49 4.35 -10.78
N PRO A 32 -8.81 4.10 -10.96
CA PRO A 32 -9.73 3.97 -9.83
C PRO A 32 -9.21 2.97 -8.80
N GLY A 33 -9.47 3.24 -7.52
CA GLY A 33 -9.13 2.33 -6.44
C GLY A 33 -9.76 0.94 -6.62
N ILE A 34 -9.14 -0.07 -6.02
CA ILE A 34 -9.59 -1.46 -6.07
C ILE A 34 -11.01 -1.55 -5.45
N PRO A 35 -11.96 -2.26 -6.06
CA PRO A 35 -13.29 -2.48 -5.46
C PRO A 35 -13.19 -3.06 -4.05
N GLY A 36 -14.13 -2.67 -3.17
CA GLY A 36 -14.22 -3.23 -1.82
C GLY A 36 -14.47 -4.74 -1.82
N ILE A 37 -14.07 -5.41 -0.75
CA ILE A 37 -14.26 -6.85 -0.55
C ILE A 37 -15.78 -7.14 -0.45
N PRO A 38 -16.31 -8.19 -1.11
CA PRO A 38 -17.71 -8.58 -0.99
C PRO A 38 -18.13 -8.85 0.47
N GLY A 39 -19.38 -8.53 0.81
CA GLY A 39 -19.94 -8.82 2.14
C GLY A 39 -20.01 -10.31 2.44
N THR A 40 -20.02 -10.66 3.73
CA THR A 40 -20.16 -12.04 4.22
C THR A 40 -21.57 -12.59 3.95
N HIS A 41 -21.71 -13.92 3.85
CA HIS A 41 -23.02 -14.58 3.76
C HIS A 41 -23.89 -14.21 4.99
N GLY A 42 -25.19 -14.07 4.75
CA GLY A 42 -26.17 -13.88 5.82
C GLY A 42 -26.36 -15.14 6.67
N PRO A 43 -26.96 -15.02 7.86
CA PRO A 43 -27.27 -16.16 8.73
C PRO A 43 -28.34 -17.09 8.11
N ASP A 44 -28.36 -18.35 8.54
CA ASP A 44 -29.36 -19.34 8.12
C ASP A 44 -30.79 -18.90 8.47
N GLY A 45 -31.76 -19.30 7.64
CA GLY A 45 -33.18 -19.06 7.87
C GLY A 45 -33.71 -19.78 9.12
N ARG A 46 -34.80 -19.27 9.71
CA ARG A 46 -35.48 -19.92 10.85
C ARG A 46 -36.23 -21.18 10.40
N ASP A 47 -36.33 -22.17 11.29
CA ASP A 47 -37.13 -23.38 11.07
C ASP A 47 -38.60 -23.05 10.75
N GLY A 48 -39.20 -23.85 9.87
CA GLY A 48 -40.62 -23.74 9.53
C GLY A 48 -41.54 -24.14 10.70
N PRO A 49 -42.79 -23.65 10.73
CA PRO A 49 -43.76 -24.02 11.76
C PRO A 49 -44.15 -25.51 11.67
N ASN A 50 -44.51 -26.12 12.81
CA ASN A 50 -45.03 -27.49 12.86
C ASN A 50 -46.33 -27.65 12.06
N GLY A 51 -46.49 -28.79 11.38
CA GLY A 51 -47.71 -29.12 10.62
C GLY A 51 -48.95 -29.23 11.52
N ALA A 52 -50.12 -28.96 10.96
CA ALA A 52 -51.40 -29.05 11.67
C ALA A 52 -51.73 -30.49 12.11
N LYS A 53 -52.35 -30.63 13.28
CA LYS A 53 -52.83 -31.92 13.82
C LYS A 53 -54.02 -32.41 12.98
N GLY A 54 -54.01 -33.68 12.57
CA GLY A 54 -55.10 -34.27 11.78
C GLY A 54 -56.43 -34.29 12.53
N ASP A 55 -57.53 -34.25 11.77
CA ASP A 55 -58.89 -34.15 12.30
C ASP A 55 -59.34 -35.41 13.08
N PRO A 56 -60.19 -35.27 14.12
CA PRO A 56 -60.78 -36.41 14.82
C PRO A 56 -61.74 -37.20 13.91
N GLY A 57 -61.69 -38.54 13.97
CA GLY A 57 -62.61 -39.40 13.21
C GLY A 57 -64.07 -39.29 13.67
N GLU A 58 -65.01 -39.37 12.73
CA GLU A 58 -66.46 -39.32 12.98
C GLU A 58 -66.96 -40.45 13.90
N SER A 59 -67.84 -40.10 14.86
CA SER A 59 -68.56 -41.09 15.67
C SER A 59 -69.78 -41.63 14.91
N GLY A 60 -69.82 -42.94 14.72
CA GLY A 60 -70.99 -43.64 14.20
C GLY A 60 -72.10 -43.81 15.25
N GLN A 61 -73.32 -43.37 14.92
CA GLN A 61 -74.58 -43.95 15.43
C GLN A 61 -74.88 -45.23 14.59
N PRO A 62 -75.75 -46.21 14.97
CA PRO A 62 -77.05 -46.01 15.66
C PRO A 62 -77.67 -47.24 16.42
N VAL A 63 -78.95 -47.09 16.83
CA VAL A 63 -80.05 -48.05 17.14
C VAL A 63 -79.92 -49.12 18.25
N ARG A 64 -80.98 -49.17 19.08
CA ARG A 64 -81.28 -50.11 20.18
C ARG A 64 -81.76 -51.49 19.68
N GLY A 65 -81.13 -52.56 20.17
CA GLY A 65 -81.60 -53.95 20.15
C GLY A 65 -80.64 -54.86 20.92
N GLN A 66 -81.15 -55.80 21.73
CA GLN A 66 -80.33 -56.63 22.63
C GLN A 66 -79.63 -57.83 21.93
N LYS A 67 -78.36 -57.99 22.33
CA LYS A 67 -77.51 -59.20 22.42
C LYS A 67 -76.72 -59.66 21.19
N GLY A 68 -75.41 -59.40 21.28
CA GLY A 68 -74.30 -60.20 20.76
C GLY A 68 -73.05 -59.77 21.56
N ILE A 69 -72.18 -60.70 21.94
CA ILE A 69 -70.92 -60.38 22.64
C ILE A 69 -70.10 -59.50 21.66
N PRO A 70 -69.69 -58.27 22.02
CA PRO A 70 -68.97 -57.41 21.08
C PRO A 70 -67.69 -58.08 20.62
N GLY A 71 -67.49 -58.15 19.29
CA GLY A 71 -66.25 -58.65 18.71
C GLY A 71 -65.04 -57.86 19.21
N VAL A 72 -63.88 -58.52 19.31
CA VAL A 72 -62.62 -57.92 19.76
C VAL A 72 -62.33 -56.68 18.91
N ARG A 73 -62.07 -55.54 19.57
CA ARG A 73 -61.77 -54.26 18.92
C ARG A 73 -60.61 -54.45 17.93
N GLY A 74 -60.80 -53.99 16.69
CA GLY A 74 -59.77 -54.03 15.66
C GLY A 74 -58.49 -53.28 16.08
N PRO A 75 -57.32 -53.65 15.56
CA PRO A 75 -56.06 -52.99 15.90
C PRO A 75 -56.09 -51.50 15.49
N PRO A 76 -55.34 -50.62 16.19
CA PRO A 76 -55.25 -49.21 15.83
C PRO A 76 -54.82 -49.01 14.36
N GLY A 77 -55.36 -47.97 13.72
CA GLY A 77 -54.94 -47.56 12.38
C GLY A 77 -53.45 -47.22 12.33
N ARG A 78 -52.82 -47.41 11.17
CA ARG A 78 -51.40 -47.09 10.99
C ARG A 78 -51.17 -45.57 11.14
N PRO A 79 -50.03 -45.13 11.69
CA PRO A 79 -49.67 -43.71 11.71
C PRO A 79 -49.68 -43.10 10.31
N GLY A 80 -50.12 -41.85 10.19
CA GLY A 80 -50.06 -41.09 8.94
C GLY A 80 -48.62 -40.86 8.46
N MET A 81 -48.44 -40.65 7.16
CA MET A 81 -47.13 -40.35 6.58
C MET A 81 -46.62 -38.97 7.07
N LYS A 82 -45.29 -38.85 7.23
CA LYS A 82 -44.64 -37.57 7.57
C LYS A 82 -44.82 -36.59 6.40
N GLY A 83 -45.19 -35.35 6.69
CA GLY A 83 -45.31 -34.30 5.67
C GLY A 83 -43.96 -33.95 5.04
N ASP A 84 -44.02 -33.36 3.85
CA ASP A 84 -42.84 -32.96 3.07
C ASP A 84 -42.04 -31.83 3.74
N MET A 85 -40.76 -31.71 3.38
CA MET A 85 -39.89 -30.64 3.84
C MET A 85 -40.30 -29.29 3.22
N GLY A 86 -40.28 -28.22 4.02
CA GLY A 86 -40.57 -26.87 3.54
C GLY A 86 -39.56 -26.38 2.49
N LEU A 87 -39.97 -25.42 1.66
CA LEU A 87 -39.11 -24.82 0.64
C LEU A 87 -37.99 -23.95 1.28
N PRO A 88 -36.82 -23.83 0.63
CA PRO A 88 -35.78 -22.90 1.06
C PRO A 88 -36.26 -21.44 1.12
N GLY A 89 -35.75 -20.67 2.08
CA GLY A 89 -36.03 -19.24 2.19
C GLY A 89 -35.47 -18.42 1.02
N PRO A 90 -35.96 -17.18 0.80
CA PRO A 90 -35.45 -16.30 -0.25
C PRO A 90 -34.02 -15.81 0.04
N PRO A 91 -33.25 -15.38 -0.98
CA PRO A 91 -31.94 -14.76 -0.78
C PRO A 91 -32.01 -13.50 0.09
N GLY A 92 -30.96 -13.27 0.89
CA GLY A 92 -30.81 -12.04 1.66
C GLY A 92 -30.68 -10.79 0.80
N SER A 93 -31.00 -9.63 1.37
CA SER A 93 -30.85 -8.34 0.69
C SER A 93 -29.37 -7.98 0.44
N PRO A 94 -29.04 -7.22 -0.61
CA PRO A 94 -27.70 -6.68 -0.82
C PRO A 94 -27.20 -5.88 0.40
N GLY A 95 -25.89 -5.97 0.68
CA GLY A 95 -25.25 -5.13 1.70
C GLY A 95 -25.29 -3.65 1.35
N GLN A 96 -25.18 -2.78 2.36
CA GLN A 96 -25.09 -1.34 2.12
C GLN A 96 -23.82 -0.97 1.35
N ALA A 97 -23.92 0.07 0.53
CA ALA A 97 -22.74 0.63 -0.14
C ALA A 97 -21.75 1.16 0.92
N GLY A 98 -20.45 0.89 0.72
CA GLY A 98 -19.40 1.43 1.57
C GLY A 98 -19.39 2.97 1.55
N GLU A 99 -18.90 3.58 2.62
CA GLU A 99 -18.79 5.04 2.68
C GLU A 99 -17.91 5.57 1.55
N LYS A 100 -18.34 6.69 0.95
CA LYS A 100 -17.53 7.39 -0.05
C LYS A 100 -16.25 7.88 0.63
N GLY A 101 -15.09 7.53 0.08
CA GLY A 101 -13.80 8.04 0.55
C GLY A 101 -13.82 9.57 0.62
N ARG A 102 -13.28 10.13 1.71
CA ARG A 102 -13.23 11.59 1.88
C ARG A 102 -12.38 12.21 0.76
N PRO A 103 -12.77 13.37 0.20
CA PRO A 103 -11.90 14.11 -0.71
C PRO A 103 -10.55 14.37 -0.05
N PHE A 104 -9.46 14.17 -0.79
CA PHE A 104 -8.13 14.59 -0.35
C PHE A 104 -8.17 16.08 -0.02
N ASN A 105 -8.02 16.42 1.27
CA ASN A 105 -7.96 17.80 1.74
C ASN A 105 -6.53 18.07 2.23
N PRO A 106 -5.66 18.68 1.40
CA PRO A 106 -4.26 18.93 1.76
C PRO A 106 -4.11 19.92 2.93
N SER A 107 -5.16 20.66 3.30
CA SER A 107 -5.08 21.70 4.33
C SER A 107 -5.06 21.19 5.77
N ASN A 108 -5.45 19.93 6.01
CA ASN A 108 -5.53 19.34 7.36
C ASN A 108 -4.51 18.22 7.61
N GLN A 109 -3.61 17.96 6.66
CA GLN A 109 -2.65 16.88 6.78
C GLN A 109 -1.25 17.45 7.01
N GLU A 110 -0.81 17.39 8.26
CA GLU A 110 0.60 17.58 8.60
C GLU A 110 1.43 16.55 7.82
N SER A 111 2.31 17.04 6.96
CA SER A 111 3.23 16.22 6.20
C SER A 111 4.65 16.76 6.35
N SER A 112 5.59 15.84 6.52
CA SER A 112 7.01 16.13 6.58
C SER A 112 7.72 14.99 5.89
N PHE A 113 8.43 15.29 4.82
CA PHE A 113 9.15 14.28 4.05
C PHE A 113 10.32 14.90 3.32
N PHE A 114 11.28 14.07 2.94
CA PHE A 114 12.34 14.43 2.02
C PHE A 114 12.69 13.23 1.15
N SER A 115 13.16 13.50 -0.06
CA SER A 115 13.80 12.48 -0.89
C SER A 115 14.90 13.12 -1.72
N GLN A 116 16.13 12.85 -1.32
CA GLN A 116 17.31 13.47 -1.91
C GLN A 116 18.27 12.41 -2.41
N LYS A 117 19.02 12.78 -3.45
CA LYS A 117 20.08 11.99 -4.03
C LYS A 117 21.42 12.69 -3.87
N ARG A 118 22.46 11.88 -3.81
CA ARG A 118 23.85 12.33 -3.80
C ARG A 118 24.42 12.33 -5.21
N VAL A 119 24.88 13.49 -5.67
CA VAL A 119 25.52 13.70 -6.99
C VAL A 119 26.81 14.49 -6.78
N THR A 120 27.79 13.87 -6.11
CA THR A 120 29.12 14.46 -5.90
C THR A 120 30.21 13.41 -6.08
N SER A 121 31.32 13.83 -6.68
CA SER A 121 32.52 13.01 -6.86
C SER A 121 33.43 13.01 -5.64
N GLN A 122 33.16 13.87 -4.65
CA GLN A 122 33.97 13.97 -3.44
C GLN A 122 33.86 12.68 -2.62
N PRO A 123 34.98 12.10 -2.16
CA PRO A 123 34.94 10.99 -1.20
C PRO A 123 34.10 11.34 0.02
N GLN A 124 33.39 10.36 0.59
CA GLN A 124 32.68 10.57 1.85
C GLN A 124 33.66 10.52 3.01
N GLU A 125 33.59 11.52 3.89
CA GLU A 125 34.32 11.54 5.14
C GLU A 125 33.71 10.50 6.10
N LEU A 126 34.55 9.95 6.98
CA LEU A 126 34.15 8.89 7.90
C LEU A 126 33.35 9.48 9.06
N ASP A 127 32.31 8.77 9.48
CA ASP A 127 31.49 9.13 10.64
C ASP A 127 30.86 10.55 10.56
N THR A 128 30.75 11.09 9.35
CA THR A 128 30.01 12.32 9.06
C THR A 128 28.77 12.02 8.21
N ALA A 129 27.81 12.94 8.24
CA ALA A 129 26.58 12.83 7.47
C ALA A 129 26.88 12.83 5.97
N ILE A 130 26.36 11.82 5.27
CA ILE A 130 26.47 11.71 3.82
C ILE A 130 25.71 12.87 3.19
N ASN A 131 26.38 13.61 2.31
CA ASN A 131 25.80 14.79 1.68
C ASN A 131 24.92 14.38 0.47
N PHE A 132 23.60 14.33 0.65
CA PHE A 132 22.62 14.15 -0.41
C PHE A 132 22.21 15.51 -1.00
N ASN A 133 23.05 16.04 -1.90
CA ASN A 133 23.01 17.44 -2.32
C ASN A 133 21.96 17.79 -3.39
N ARG A 134 21.06 16.90 -3.79
CA ARG A 134 20.11 17.16 -4.88
C ARG A 134 18.74 16.52 -4.63
N GLU A 135 17.67 17.28 -4.83
CA GLU A 135 16.31 16.74 -4.78
C GLU A 135 16.03 15.80 -5.97
N ILE A 136 15.25 14.75 -5.73
CA ILE A 136 14.86 13.80 -6.78
C ILE A 136 13.74 14.40 -7.65
N LEU A 137 12.84 15.18 -7.05
CA LEU A 137 11.67 15.78 -7.69
C LEU A 137 11.65 17.30 -7.46
N PRO A 138 12.49 18.08 -8.16
CA PRO A 138 12.63 19.52 -7.92
C PRO A 138 11.45 20.34 -8.44
N ASP A 139 10.69 19.83 -9.41
CA ASP A 139 9.63 20.57 -10.11
C ASP A 139 8.22 20.28 -9.55
N LEU A 140 8.13 19.96 -8.25
CA LEU A 140 6.84 19.76 -7.59
C LEU A 140 6.16 21.10 -7.28
N GLU A 141 4.83 21.09 -7.28
CA GLU A 141 4.04 22.25 -6.85
C GLU A 141 4.40 22.60 -5.39
N PRO A 142 4.33 23.89 -4.99
CA PRO A 142 4.79 24.30 -3.66
C PRO A 142 4.15 23.52 -2.48
N GLN A 143 2.88 23.10 -2.63
CA GLN A 143 2.21 22.29 -1.61
C GLN A 143 2.76 20.85 -1.47
N PHE A 144 3.55 20.39 -2.43
CA PHE A 144 4.17 19.07 -2.49
C PHE A 144 5.69 19.15 -2.38
N GLN A 145 6.24 20.28 -1.95
CA GLN A 145 7.67 20.41 -1.74
C GLN A 145 8.07 19.81 -0.40
N GLY A 146 9.04 18.91 -0.42
CA GLY A 146 9.57 18.29 0.79
C GLY A 146 10.52 19.21 1.57
N VAL A 147 10.95 18.74 2.73
CA VAL A 147 12.00 19.36 3.55
C VAL A 147 13.36 19.05 2.93
N SER A 148 14.23 20.05 2.85
CA SER A 148 15.61 19.87 2.39
C SER A 148 16.52 19.45 3.54
N LEU A 149 17.48 18.56 3.28
CA LEU A 149 18.49 18.18 4.27
C LEU A 149 19.49 19.31 4.49
N THR A 150 19.84 19.56 5.75
CA THR A 150 20.88 20.52 6.12
C THR A 150 22.14 19.74 6.45
N ASN A 151 23.22 19.94 5.69
CA ASN A 151 24.48 19.19 5.84
C ASN A 151 24.28 17.66 5.86
N GLY A 152 23.36 17.14 5.04
CA GLY A 152 23.05 15.70 4.98
C GLY A 152 22.19 15.17 6.13
N SER A 153 21.72 16.04 7.03
CA SER A 153 20.84 15.69 8.13
C SER A 153 19.41 16.21 7.92
N PHE A 154 18.44 15.36 8.22
CA PHE A 154 17.04 15.72 8.38
C PHE A 154 16.85 16.28 9.79
N THR A 155 16.05 17.35 9.94
CA THR A 155 15.68 17.90 11.24
C THR A 155 14.17 17.81 11.39
N CYS A 156 13.73 17.15 12.46
CA CYS A 156 12.33 16.95 12.76
C CYS A 156 11.65 18.27 13.15
N THR A 157 10.60 18.65 12.43
CA THR A 157 9.76 19.82 12.74
C THR A 157 8.38 19.43 13.29
N ILE A 158 7.95 18.18 13.05
CA ILE A 158 6.66 17.65 13.48
C ILE A 158 6.94 16.39 14.31
N LYS A 159 6.60 16.40 15.59
CA LYS A 159 6.76 15.22 16.46
C LYS A 159 5.94 14.05 15.90
N GLY A 160 6.54 12.87 15.78
CA GLY A 160 5.83 11.73 15.21
C GLY A 160 6.69 10.51 14.95
N ILE A 161 6.06 9.53 14.31
CA ILE A 161 6.72 8.32 13.83
C ILE A 161 7.09 8.50 12.36
N TYR A 162 8.38 8.33 12.06
CA TYR A 162 8.95 8.53 10.73
C TYR A 162 9.49 7.21 10.18
N PHE A 163 9.32 7.01 8.88
CA PHE A 163 10.01 5.98 8.12
C PHE A 163 11.21 6.59 7.40
N PHE A 164 12.36 5.92 7.46
CA PHE A 164 13.56 6.26 6.72
C PHE A 164 14.00 5.10 5.85
N SER A 165 14.49 5.38 4.65
CA SER A 165 15.10 4.39 3.75
C SER A 165 16.23 5.01 2.95
N TYR A 166 17.27 4.21 2.69
CA TYR A 166 18.38 4.60 1.83
C TYR A 166 18.75 3.49 0.85
N HIS A 167 19.35 3.90 -0.27
CA HIS A 167 19.97 3.02 -1.25
C HIS A 167 21.29 3.63 -1.69
N VAL A 168 22.40 2.93 -1.48
CA VAL A 168 23.75 3.44 -1.76
C VAL A 168 24.53 2.42 -2.57
N SER A 169 24.92 2.82 -3.78
CA SER A 169 25.85 2.03 -4.61
C SER A 169 27.27 2.07 -4.05
N ALA A 170 27.89 0.89 -3.93
CA ALA A 170 29.25 0.72 -3.45
C ALA A 170 30.00 -0.36 -4.23
N LYS A 171 31.31 -0.43 -4.02
CA LYS A 171 32.19 -1.49 -4.55
C LYS A 171 32.76 -2.31 -3.39
N SER A 172 32.86 -3.62 -3.53
CA SER A 172 33.49 -4.52 -2.55
C SER A 172 32.79 -4.56 -1.18
N ARG A 173 33.00 -3.57 -0.30
CA ARG A 173 32.44 -3.54 1.06
C ARG A 173 31.99 -2.14 1.44
N VAL A 174 30.79 -2.04 2.00
CA VAL A 174 30.27 -0.80 2.57
C VAL A 174 29.51 -1.09 3.85
N CYS A 175 29.67 -0.22 4.84
CA CYS A 175 28.94 -0.25 6.09
C CYS A 175 28.41 1.14 6.39
N LEU A 176 27.09 1.26 6.49
CA LEU A 176 26.37 2.51 6.73
C LEU A 176 25.63 2.44 8.05
N LYS A 177 25.56 3.56 8.75
CA LYS A 177 24.79 3.71 9.99
C LYS A 177 23.75 4.82 9.85
N LEU A 178 22.52 4.53 10.24
CA LEU A 178 21.46 5.52 10.41
C LEU A 178 21.51 6.02 11.86
N VAL A 179 21.72 7.32 12.01
CA VAL A 179 21.99 7.96 13.30
C VAL A 179 20.91 8.99 13.62
N LYS A 180 20.43 8.99 14.85
CA LYS A 180 19.57 10.04 15.43
C LYS A 180 20.39 10.79 16.48
N GLY A 181 20.76 12.04 16.22
CA GLY A 181 21.72 12.78 17.06
C GLY A 181 23.08 12.09 17.08
N SER A 182 23.48 11.54 18.25
CA SER A 182 24.67 10.71 18.43
C SER A 182 24.41 9.21 18.33
N ASP A 183 23.15 8.79 18.39
CA ASP A 183 22.79 7.40 18.65
C ASP A 183 22.59 6.64 17.35
N THR A 184 23.31 5.53 17.21
CA THR A 184 23.17 4.66 16.03
C THR A 184 21.98 3.74 16.22
N HIS A 185 20.97 3.87 15.36
CA HIS A 185 19.74 3.06 15.43
C HIS A 185 19.75 1.86 14.49
N LEU A 186 20.44 1.98 13.35
CA LEU A 186 20.60 0.90 12.39
C LEU A 186 22.02 0.95 11.84
N MET A 187 22.65 -0.22 11.71
CA MET A 187 23.91 -0.36 10.98
C MET A 187 23.77 -1.55 10.03
N MET A 188 24.03 -1.31 8.75
CA MET A 188 23.97 -2.35 7.71
C MET A 188 25.32 -2.41 7.00
N CYS A 189 25.80 -3.63 6.77
CA CYS A 189 27.08 -3.90 6.15
C CYS A 189 26.88 -4.92 5.04
N ASP A 190 27.18 -4.53 3.81
CA ASP A 190 27.12 -5.41 2.65
C ASP A 190 28.51 -5.59 2.03
N MET A 191 28.72 -6.78 1.49
CA MET A 191 29.94 -7.15 0.77
C MET A 191 29.59 -7.96 -0.47
N ALA A 192 30.27 -7.67 -1.59
CA ALA A 192 30.19 -8.43 -2.82
C ALA A 192 31.48 -8.29 -3.63
N ASP A 193 31.80 -9.29 -4.46
CA ASP A 193 32.87 -9.17 -5.45
C ASP A 193 32.39 -8.33 -6.64
N GLY A 194 32.65 -7.02 -6.58
CA GLY A 194 32.26 -6.06 -7.63
C GLY A 194 31.40 -4.92 -7.10
N TYR A 195 30.37 -4.54 -7.85
CA TYR A 195 29.42 -3.48 -7.47
C TYR A 195 28.21 -4.07 -6.76
N LEU A 196 27.71 -3.35 -5.77
CA LEU A 196 26.51 -3.69 -5.02
C LEU A 196 25.71 -2.43 -4.68
N VAL A 197 24.44 -2.61 -4.31
CA VAL A 197 23.63 -1.56 -3.71
C VAL A 197 23.29 -2.00 -2.30
N THR A 198 23.77 -1.26 -1.31
CA THR A 198 23.35 -1.46 0.08
C THR A 198 22.09 -0.66 0.33
N SER A 199 21.18 -1.23 1.11
CA SER A 199 19.94 -0.56 1.49
C SER A 199 19.58 -0.90 2.92
N GLY A 200 18.89 0.02 3.57
CA GLY A 200 18.36 -0.19 4.90
C GLY A 200 17.20 0.76 5.13
N SER A 201 16.32 0.34 6.03
CA SER A 201 15.20 1.15 6.45
C SER A 201 14.97 1.01 7.95
N ALA A 202 14.43 2.06 8.56
CA ALA A 202 14.09 2.07 9.96
C ALA A 202 12.85 2.94 10.20
N VAL A 203 12.11 2.60 11.24
CA VAL A 203 11.05 3.43 11.78
C VAL A 203 11.57 4.03 13.08
N LEU A 204 11.49 5.35 13.20
CA LEU A 204 11.98 6.10 14.37
C LEU A 204 10.90 7.04 14.88
N GLU A 205 10.73 7.07 16.20
CA GLU A 205 9.98 8.15 16.86
C GLU A 205 10.90 9.35 17.05
N LEU A 206 10.44 10.52 16.60
CA LEU A 206 11.20 11.77 16.65
C LEU A 206 10.45 12.85 17.43
N ASN A 207 11.18 13.56 18.28
CA ASN A 207 10.81 14.82 18.88
C ASN A 207 11.20 15.99 17.97
N VAL A 208 10.53 17.13 18.14
CA VAL A 208 10.91 18.36 17.43
C VAL A 208 12.36 18.72 17.77
N GLY A 209 13.17 18.97 16.74
CA GLY A 209 14.59 19.25 16.87
C GLY A 209 15.50 18.02 16.74
N ASP A 210 14.96 16.80 16.80
CA ASP A 210 15.76 15.59 16.56
C ASP A 210 16.33 15.60 15.13
N ALA A 211 17.60 15.24 15.01
CA ALA A 211 18.33 15.21 13.75
C ALA A 211 18.63 13.77 13.32
N VAL A 212 18.31 13.40 12.08
CA VAL A 212 18.56 12.06 11.53
C VAL A 212 19.46 12.14 10.29
N SER A 213 20.53 11.35 10.27
CA SER A 213 21.48 11.31 9.15
C SER A 213 21.94 9.89 8.84
N LEU A 214 22.40 9.68 7.61
CA LEU A 214 23.10 8.47 7.21
C LEU A 214 24.60 8.75 7.19
N GLN A 215 25.41 7.89 7.80
CA GLN A 215 26.85 8.08 7.90
C GLN A 215 27.60 6.85 7.36
N ALA A 216 28.72 7.10 6.68
CA ALA A 216 29.63 6.05 6.27
C ALA A 216 30.61 5.73 7.39
N THR A 217 30.90 4.45 7.59
CA THR A 217 31.92 4.00 8.57
C THR A 217 33.28 3.79 7.90
N ARG A 218 34.27 3.26 8.63
CA ARG A 218 35.58 2.87 8.08
C ARG A 218 35.52 1.98 6.81
N TYR A 219 34.43 1.24 6.61
CA TYR A 219 34.20 0.51 5.36
C TYR A 219 33.32 1.36 4.43
N ASN A 220 33.97 2.16 3.59
CA ASN A 220 33.33 3.19 2.77
C ASN A 220 33.86 3.15 1.33
N SER A 221 33.51 2.10 0.60
CA SER A 221 33.77 2.02 -0.84
C SER A 221 32.57 2.49 -1.66
N ILE A 222 31.94 3.60 -1.24
CA ILE A 222 30.81 4.22 -1.96
C ILE A 222 31.29 4.70 -3.34
N VAL A 223 30.51 4.42 -4.38
CA VAL A 223 30.84 4.87 -5.75
C VAL A 223 30.69 6.39 -5.85
N THR A 224 31.60 7.08 -6.52
CA THR A 224 31.57 8.55 -6.66
C THR A 224 31.46 9.04 -8.12
N ILE A 225 31.30 8.14 -9.08
CA ILE A 225 31.28 8.48 -10.50
C ILE A 225 29.92 9.06 -10.88
N GLN A 226 29.90 10.32 -11.33
CA GLN A 226 28.68 11.12 -11.55
C GLN A 226 27.76 10.61 -12.67
N SER A 227 28.25 9.78 -13.59
CA SER A 227 27.52 9.43 -14.83
C SER A 227 26.64 8.19 -14.76
N SER A 228 26.73 7.35 -13.72
CA SER A 228 26.04 6.04 -13.72
C SER A 228 25.49 5.54 -12.39
N THR A 229 25.67 6.25 -11.27
CA THR A 229 25.15 5.79 -9.97
C THR A 229 24.41 6.90 -9.23
N SER A 230 23.24 6.58 -8.70
CA SER A 230 22.47 7.45 -7.82
C SER A 230 22.37 6.81 -6.44
N HIS A 231 22.76 7.54 -5.41
CA HIS A 231 22.53 7.16 -4.01
C HIS A 231 21.37 7.98 -3.50
N THR A 232 20.44 7.37 -2.77
CA THR A 232 19.23 8.04 -2.29
C THR A 232 19.09 7.90 -0.79
N PHE A 233 18.50 8.92 -0.18
CA PHE A 233 18.02 8.90 1.19
C PHE A 233 16.66 9.58 1.23
N THR A 234 15.71 8.88 1.82
CA THR A 234 14.31 9.28 1.88
C THR A 234 13.81 9.12 3.29
N GLY A 235 12.99 10.05 3.75
CA GLY A 235 12.26 9.92 4.99
C GLY A 235 10.92 10.61 4.92
N PHE A 236 9.92 10.09 5.62
CA PHE A 236 8.59 10.71 5.70
C PHE A 236 7.89 10.40 7.02
N LEU A 237 7.08 11.34 7.47
CA LEU A 237 6.17 11.20 8.60
C LEU A 237 5.09 10.18 8.24
N ILE A 238 4.96 9.13 9.06
CA ILE A 238 3.88 8.14 8.94
C ILE A 238 2.63 8.67 9.65
N PHE A 239 2.78 9.11 10.90
CA PHE A 239 1.72 9.76 11.67
C PHE A 239 2.30 10.67 12.76
N PRO A 240 1.73 11.87 12.97
CA PRO A 240 2.07 12.73 14.10
C PRO A 240 1.74 12.07 15.43
N THR A 241 2.46 12.43 16.49
CA THR A 241 2.21 11.98 17.87
C THR A 241 2.08 13.17 18.81
N ALA A 242 1.23 13.07 19.83
CA ALA A 242 0.98 14.10 20.83
C ALA A 242 2.20 14.39 21.72
#